data_AF-A0A7S9ITY3-F1
#
_entry.id   AF-A0A7S9ITY3-F1
#
_cell.length_a   1.000
_cell.length_b   1.000
_cell.length_c   1.000
_cell.angle_alpha   90.00
_cell.angle_beta   90.00
_cell.angle_gamma   90.00
#
_symmetry.space_group_name_H-M   'P 1'
#
loop_
_entity.id
_entity.type
_entity.pdbx_description
1 polymer ?
#
loop_
_entity_poly.entity_id
_entity_poly.type
_entity_poly.pdbx_seq_one_letter_code
_entity_poly.pdbx_strand_id
1 'polypeptide(L)'
;RLCPLSLDLLSNPTTYGDFCFESDMSSKPLPSTISESQETRSETQSHIPRPKNKWILYRQSKSAEVIQLNPGITAAEISRTVSEWWKNETPEVKAYWQAMAEE
;
A
#
# COMPACT_ATOMS: atom_id res chain seq x y z
N ARG A 1 15.33 27.12 17.68
CA ARG A 1 16.57 27.13 16.87
C ARG A 1 16.15 27.14 15.41
N LEU A 2 15.99 28.33 14.84
CA LEU A 2 15.75 28.51 13.40
C LEU A 2 17.11 28.45 12.72
N CYS A 3 17.28 27.58 11.73
CA CYS A 3 18.46 27.58 10.88
C CYS A 3 18.46 28.91 10.11
N PRO A 4 19.50 29.76 10.23
CA PRO A 4 19.59 30.96 9.42
C PRO A 4 19.93 30.50 8.00
N LEU A 5 18.95 30.58 7.09
CA LEU A 5 19.24 30.47 5.67
C LEU A 5 19.96 31.76 5.27
N SER A 6 21.26 31.65 5.04
CA SER A 6 22.10 32.75 4.52
C SER A 6 21.50 33.27 3.22
N LEU A 7 21.29 34.59 3.18
CA LEU A 7 20.57 35.34 2.15
C LEU A 7 21.36 35.48 0.82
N ASP A 8 22.11 34.46 0.40
CA ASP A 8 22.99 34.51 -0.78
C ASP A 8 22.77 33.36 -1.79
N LEU A 9 21.72 32.55 -1.62
CA LEU A 9 21.26 31.64 -2.67
C LEU A 9 20.08 32.26 -3.39
N LEU A 10 20.36 33.14 -4.36
CA LEU A 10 19.49 33.24 -5.53
C LEU A 10 19.47 31.85 -6.18
N SER A 11 18.57 31.01 -5.71
CA SER A 11 18.32 29.69 -6.23
C SER A 11 17.72 29.89 -7.61
N ASN A 12 18.56 29.83 -8.65
CA ASN A 12 18.11 29.81 -10.03
C ASN A 12 17.17 28.60 -10.19
N PRO A 13 15.86 28.82 -10.41
CA PRO A 13 14.90 27.73 -10.53
C PRO A 13 15.18 26.82 -11.74
N THR A 14 16.04 27.26 -12.66
CA THR A 14 16.43 26.53 -13.87
C THR A 14 17.38 25.34 -13.62
N THR A 15 17.95 25.18 -12.41
CA THR A 15 18.83 24.03 -12.12
C THR A 15 18.06 22.77 -11.71
N TYR A 16 16.87 22.92 -11.12
CA TYR A 16 15.97 21.81 -10.90
C TYR A 16 15.06 21.73 -12.11
N GLY A 17 15.27 20.72 -12.97
CA GLY A 17 14.54 20.56 -14.24
C GLY A 17 13.03 20.75 -14.10
N ASP A 18 12.40 21.21 -15.19
CA ASP A 18 10.99 21.57 -15.24
C ASP A 18 10.11 20.49 -14.62
N PHE A 19 9.40 20.85 -13.55
CA PHE A 19 8.38 20.00 -12.93
C PHE A 19 7.18 19.92 -13.89
N CYS A 20 7.23 18.99 -14.84
CA CYS A 20 6.07 18.65 -15.67
C CYS A 20 5.06 17.88 -14.81
N PHE A 21 4.15 18.60 -14.16
CA PHE A 21 2.88 18.03 -13.70
C PHE A 21 1.81 18.41 -14.73
N GLU A 22 1.84 17.76 -15.89
CA GLU A 22 0.73 17.86 -16.85
C GLU A 22 -0.46 17.11 -16.27
N SER A 23 -1.37 17.87 -15.67
CA SER A 23 -2.68 17.39 -15.24
C SER A 23 -3.56 17.25 -16.48
N ASP A 24 -3.69 16.03 -17.00
CA ASP A 24 -4.62 15.73 -18.10
C ASP A 24 -6.06 15.91 -17.60
N MET A 25 -6.61 17.11 -17.82
CA MET A 25 -8.04 17.39 -17.72
C MET A 25 -8.66 17.28 -19.11
N SER A 26 -8.61 16.09 -19.72
CA SER A 26 -9.39 15.78 -20.91
C SER A 26 -10.63 14.95 -20.53
N SER A 27 -11.78 15.45 -20.94
CA SER A 27 -13.13 15.00 -20.57
C SER A 27 -13.44 13.53 -20.91
N LYS A 28 -14.07 12.84 -19.95
CA LYS A 28 -14.61 11.46 -20.00
C LYS A 28 -15.48 11.19 -21.24
N PRO A 29 -15.61 9.90 -21.61
CA PRO A 29 -16.94 9.30 -21.54
C PRO A 29 -16.96 7.92 -20.84
N LEU A 30 -18.06 7.67 -20.11
CA LEU A 30 -18.49 6.32 -19.68
C LEU A 30 -19.19 5.61 -20.85
N PRO A 31 -19.15 4.26 -20.93
CA PRO A 31 -20.28 3.50 -20.38
C PRO A 31 -19.92 2.16 -19.71
N SER A 32 -20.69 1.88 -18.66
CA SER A 32 -21.24 0.60 -18.15
C SER A 32 -20.63 -0.74 -18.59
N THR A 33 -20.18 -1.56 -17.63
CA THR A 33 -20.76 -2.88 -17.28
C THR A 33 -19.98 -3.49 -16.11
N ILE A 34 -20.71 -3.89 -15.07
CA ILE A 34 -20.22 -4.63 -13.91
C ILE A 34 -19.84 -6.04 -14.36
N SER A 35 -18.60 -6.45 -14.14
CA SER A 35 -18.28 -7.84 -13.85
C SER A 35 -17.03 -7.91 -12.98
N GLU A 36 -17.25 -8.41 -11.79
CA GLU A 36 -16.31 -8.75 -10.73
C GLU A 36 -15.20 -9.67 -11.24
N SER A 37 -13.96 -9.21 -11.18
CA SER A 37 -12.69 -9.96 -11.17
C SER A 37 -11.56 -8.94 -11.01
N GLN A 38 -11.14 -8.66 -9.78
CA GLN A 38 -9.96 -7.82 -9.52
C GLN A 38 -8.68 -8.60 -9.83
N GLU A 39 -8.28 -8.62 -11.10
CA GLU A 39 -6.89 -8.84 -11.49
C GLU A 39 -6.51 -7.75 -12.51
N THR A 40 -6.19 -6.56 -12.01
CA THR A 40 -5.44 -5.58 -12.81
C THR A 40 -3.97 -6.02 -12.78
N ARG A 41 -3.63 -7.06 -13.54
CA ARG A 41 -2.26 -7.32 -13.95
C ARG A 41 -1.93 -6.30 -15.04
N SER A 42 -1.49 -5.11 -14.63
CA SER A 42 -0.82 -4.17 -15.52
C SER A 42 0.57 -4.74 -15.83
N GLU A 43 0.64 -5.55 -16.88
CA GLU A 43 1.90 -5.84 -17.57
C GLU A 43 2.40 -4.52 -18.17
N THR A 44 3.49 -3.98 -17.62
CA THR A 44 4.53 -3.15 -18.28
C THR A 44 5.29 -2.30 -17.26
N GLN A 45 6.07 -2.96 -16.42
CA GLN A 45 7.30 -2.44 -15.83
C GLN A 45 7.88 -3.60 -15.03
N SER A 46 9.19 -3.83 -15.10
CA SER A 46 9.91 -4.83 -14.31
C SER A 46 9.87 -4.45 -12.82
N HIS A 47 8.70 -4.50 -12.21
CA HIS A 47 8.49 -4.19 -10.82
C HIS A 47 8.87 -5.42 -10.01
N ILE A 48 10.10 -5.42 -9.50
CA ILE A 48 10.54 -6.41 -8.51
C ILE A 48 9.64 -6.25 -7.29
N PRO A 49 8.77 -7.24 -6.96
CA PRO A 49 7.88 -7.12 -5.82
C PRO A 49 8.71 -7.06 -4.53
N ARG A 50 8.24 -6.26 -3.59
CA ARG A 50 8.89 -6.15 -2.27
C ARG A 50 8.78 -7.50 -1.55
N PRO A 51 9.82 -7.94 -0.83
CA PRO A 51 9.71 -9.10 0.05
C PRO A 51 8.58 -8.86 1.06
N LYS A 52 7.77 -9.90 1.30
CA LYS A 52 6.61 -9.79 2.19
C LYS A 52 7.08 -9.73 3.63
N ASN A 53 6.64 -8.73 4.39
CA ASN A 53 6.92 -8.68 5.82
C ASN A 53 5.99 -9.61 6.63
N LYS A 54 6.35 -9.86 7.90
CA LYS A 54 5.59 -10.74 8.82
C LYS A 54 4.12 -10.38 8.99
N TRP A 55 3.80 -9.09 9.01
CA TRP A 55 2.41 -8.63 9.12
C TRP A 55 1.63 -8.95 7.85
N ILE A 56 2.20 -8.71 6.67
CA ILE A 56 1.53 -9.03 5.40
C ILE A 56 1.19 -10.53 5.31
N LEU A 57 2.08 -11.41 5.76
CA LEU A 57 1.83 -12.85 5.81
C LEU A 57 0.71 -13.20 6.79
N TYR A 58 0.76 -12.68 8.01
CA TYR A 58 -0.29 -12.90 9.02
C TYR A 58 -1.66 -12.41 8.54
N ARG A 59 -1.72 -11.19 7.95
CA ARG A 59 -2.96 -10.62 7.40
C ARG A 59 -3.54 -11.50 6.31
N GLN A 60 -2.71 -12.01 5.41
CA GLN A 60 -3.15 -12.88 4.32
C GLN A 60 -3.89 -14.10 4.88
N SER A 61 -3.31 -14.78 5.87
CA SER A 61 -3.95 -15.94 6.52
C SER A 61 -5.28 -15.58 7.19
N LYS A 62 -5.30 -14.52 8.02
CA LYS A 62 -6.48 -14.14 8.81
C LYS A 62 -7.59 -13.50 7.99
N SER A 63 -7.26 -12.82 6.91
CA SER A 63 -8.26 -12.21 6.04
C SER A 63 -9.17 -13.25 5.40
N ALA A 64 -8.65 -14.44 5.05
CA ALA A 64 -9.45 -15.54 4.53
C ALA A 64 -10.50 -16.03 5.56
N GLU A 65 -10.09 -16.18 6.83
CA GLU A 65 -10.99 -16.54 7.93
C GLU A 65 -12.10 -15.48 8.09
N VAL A 66 -11.75 -14.19 8.05
CA VAL A 66 -12.70 -13.09 8.23
C VAL A 66 -13.70 -12.99 7.07
N ILE A 67 -13.24 -13.16 5.82
CA ILE A 67 -14.11 -13.13 4.62
C ILE A 67 -15.07 -14.32 4.62
N GLN A 68 -14.61 -15.50 5.04
CA GLN A 68 -15.46 -16.69 5.14
C GLN A 68 -16.59 -16.51 6.16
N LEU A 69 -16.32 -15.84 7.28
CA LEU A 69 -17.32 -15.56 8.31
C LEU A 69 -18.26 -14.41 7.90
N ASN A 70 -17.75 -13.40 7.18
CA ASN A 70 -18.49 -12.20 6.80
C ASN A 70 -18.30 -11.91 5.30
N PRO A 71 -19.08 -12.56 4.41
CA PRO A 71 -19.03 -12.24 3.00
C PRO A 71 -19.42 -10.78 2.77
N GLY A 72 -18.62 -10.04 1.99
CA GLY A 72 -18.85 -8.62 1.70
C GLY A 72 -18.22 -7.64 2.70
N ILE A 73 -17.46 -8.11 3.68
CA ILE A 73 -16.68 -7.23 4.57
C ILE A 73 -15.64 -6.43 3.79
N THR A 74 -15.48 -5.15 4.14
CA THR A 74 -14.56 -4.27 3.42
C THR A 74 -13.11 -4.52 3.84
N ALA A 75 -12.16 -4.26 2.94
CA ALA A 75 -10.74 -4.40 3.25
C ALA A 75 -10.27 -3.50 4.41
N ALA A 76 -10.94 -2.35 4.62
CA ALA A 76 -10.69 -1.45 5.74
C ALA A 76 -11.07 -2.11 7.08
N GLU A 77 -12.24 -2.74 7.15
CA GLU A 77 -12.72 -3.46 8.34
C GLU A 77 -11.83 -4.67 8.64
N ILE A 78 -11.48 -5.49 7.63
CA ILE A 78 -10.54 -6.60 7.80
C ILE A 78 -9.22 -6.08 8.40
N SER A 79 -8.68 -5.00 7.85
CA SER A 79 -7.39 -4.46 8.31
C SER A 79 -7.47 -3.95 9.75
N ARG A 80 -8.59 -3.36 10.14
CA ARG A 80 -8.83 -2.93 11.52
C ARG A 80 -8.87 -4.13 12.47
N THR A 81 -9.73 -5.10 12.20
CA THR A 81 -9.92 -6.29 13.05
C THR A 81 -8.62 -7.09 13.19
N VAL A 82 -7.94 -7.38 12.08
CA VAL A 82 -6.73 -8.21 12.14
C VAL A 82 -5.55 -7.45 12.77
N SER A 83 -5.51 -6.11 12.66
CA SER A 83 -4.50 -5.32 13.40
C SER A 83 -4.69 -5.39 14.91
N GLU A 84 -5.94 -5.44 15.39
CA GLU A 84 -6.24 -5.65 16.80
C GLU A 84 -5.87 -7.07 17.25
N TRP A 85 -6.14 -8.09 16.43
CA TRP A 85 -5.70 -9.46 16.70
C TRP A 85 -4.18 -9.56 16.77
N TRP A 86 -3.46 -8.98 15.81
CA TRP A 86 -2.00 -8.97 15.81
C TRP A 86 -1.42 -8.34 17.09
N LYS A 87 -2.03 -7.26 17.60
CA LYS A 87 -1.58 -6.65 18.85
C LYS A 87 -1.70 -7.63 20.03
N ASN A 88 -2.84 -8.31 20.13
CA ASN A 88 -3.16 -9.25 21.21
C ASN A 88 -2.57 -10.66 21.02
N GLU A 89 -2.01 -10.94 19.84
CA GLU A 89 -1.47 -12.26 19.50
C GLU A 89 -0.24 -12.60 20.36
N THR A 90 -0.09 -13.90 20.62
CA THR A 90 1.00 -14.46 21.42
C THR A 90 2.38 -14.20 20.79
N PRO A 91 3.44 -14.07 21.60
CA PRO A 91 4.79 -13.84 21.08
C PRO A 91 5.29 -14.99 20.21
N GLU A 92 4.86 -16.23 20.47
CA GLU A 92 5.23 -17.41 19.71
C GLU A 92 4.71 -17.34 18.27
N VAL A 93 3.45 -16.93 18.08
CA VAL A 93 2.86 -16.75 16.75
C VAL A 93 3.53 -15.60 16.02
N LYS A 94 3.82 -14.48 16.71
CA LYS A 94 4.57 -13.36 16.12
C LYS A 94 5.97 -13.77 15.66
N ALA A 95 6.64 -14.64 16.43
CA ALA A 95 7.94 -15.19 16.09
C ALA A 95 7.86 -16.14 14.88
N TYR A 96 6.84 -16.99 14.82
CA TYR A 96 6.58 -17.85 13.66
C TYR A 96 6.47 -17.04 12.37
N TRP A 97 5.63 -16.00 12.35
CA TRP A 97 5.48 -15.15 11.16
C TRP A 97 6.71 -14.29 10.87
N GLN A 98 7.53 -14.00 11.88
CA GLN A 98 8.81 -13.34 11.68
C GLN A 98 9.80 -14.27 10.96
N ALA A 99 9.95 -15.51 11.41
CA ALA A 99 10.79 -16.50 10.75
C ALA A 99 10.36 -16.71 9.29
N MET A 100 9.04 -16.81 9.03
CA MET A 100 8.49 -16.96 7.68
C MET A 100 8.70 -15.74 6.76
N ALA A 101 8.97 -14.56 7.33
CA ALA A 101 9.27 -13.36 6.54
C ALA A 101 10.77 -13.15 6.31
N GLU A 102 11.61 -13.84 7.09
CA GLU A 102 13.06 -13.83 6.97
C GLU A 102 13.58 -14.93 6.03
N GLU A 103 12.74 -15.94 5.73
CA GLU A 103 12.93 -16.96 4.70
C GLU A 103 12.62 -16.43 3.29
#